data_AF-A0A533VTV6-F1
#
_entry.id   AF-A0A533VTV6-F1
#
_cell.length_a   1.000
_cell.length_b   1.000
_cell.length_c   1.000
_cell.angle_alpha   90.00
_cell.angle_beta   90.00
_cell.angle_gamma   90.00
#
_symmetry.space_group_name_H-M   'P 1'
#
loop_
_entity.id
_entity.type
_entity.pdbx_description
1 polymer ?
#
loop_
_entity_poly.entity_id
_entity_poly.type
_entity_poly.pdbx_seq_one_letter_code
_entity_poly.pdbx_strand_id
1 'polypeptide(L)'
;MTNIPPEMRLALIHRVIVPDEEYPKEYAILVTDRRSIFIRQEKTRSSFVLRGEMRYGTALVTDVIPKTLEDYAQSTLESLTADSANLTVPHEALISLVMRREEPKFRARDFLIWLTMRRQGEIFQVYDFEMNYRPSPNRETGIRFYMVPLGAYFKPRRQTKSRETVLREYAMDALEIFQKVFPAGTISL
;
A
#
# COMPACT_ATOMS: atom_id res chain seq x y z
N MET A 1 -18.25 14.08 -30.41
CA MET A 1 -17.08 13.43 -29.80
C MET A 1 -16.75 14.21 -28.55
N THR A 2 -16.99 13.65 -27.37
CA THR A 2 -16.63 14.30 -26.10
C THR A 2 -15.10 14.28 -25.99
N ASN A 3 -14.46 15.44 -26.09
CA ASN A 3 -13.04 15.63 -25.80
C ASN A 3 -12.84 15.46 -24.29
N ILE A 4 -12.77 14.21 -23.83
CA ILE A 4 -12.36 13.91 -22.47
C ILE A 4 -10.83 14.05 -22.46
N PRO A 5 -10.25 14.95 -21.65
CA PRO A 5 -8.81 15.09 -21.58
C PRO A 5 -8.16 13.76 -21.18
N PRO A 6 -6.91 13.50 -21.61
CA PRO A 6 -6.21 12.27 -21.26
C PRO A 6 -6.05 12.19 -19.73
N GLU A 7 -6.22 11.00 -19.18
CA GLU A 7 -6.06 10.73 -17.75
C GLU A 7 -4.61 10.98 -17.31
N MET A 8 -4.44 11.74 -16.22
CA MET A 8 -3.16 12.23 -15.75
C MET A 8 -2.64 11.37 -14.60
N ARG A 9 -1.38 10.96 -14.69
CA ARG A 9 -0.68 10.26 -13.61
C ARG A 9 -0.13 11.26 -12.62
N LEU A 10 -0.45 11.08 -11.35
CA LEU A 10 -0.16 12.06 -10.31
C LEU A 10 0.93 11.61 -9.37
N ALA A 11 0.88 10.35 -8.94
CA ALA A 11 1.80 9.84 -7.94
C ALA A 11 1.95 8.31 -8.01
N LEU A 12 3.03 7.83 -7.42
CA LEU A 12 3.31 6.41 -7.27
C LEU A 12 3.64 6.09 -5.81
N ILE A 13 2.85 5.20 -5.22
CA ILE A 13 3.16 4.58 -3.93
C ILE A 13 3.90 3.29 -4.23
N HIS A 14 5.20 3.29 -3.95
CA HIS A 14 6.14 2.28 -4.44
C HIS A 14 5.86 0.85 -3.96
N ARG A 15 5.26 0.72 -2.78
CA ARG A 15 4.94 -0.59 -2.21
C ARG A 15 3.86 -0.51 -1.14
N VAL A 16 2.90 -1.41 -1.27
CA VAL A 16 1.91 -1.76 -0.25
C VAL A 16 1.70 -3.27 -0.24
N ILE A 17 1.19 -3.78 0.87
CA ILE A 17 0.85 -5.21 0.99
C ILE A 17 -0.65 -5.33 1.20
N VAL A 18 -1.31 -6.09 0.34
CA VAL A 18 -2.69 -6.54 0.51
C VAL A 18 -2.68 -7.92 1.18
N PRO A 19 -3.38 -8.13 2.31
CA PRO A 19 -3.52 -9.46 2.90
C PRO A 19 -4.39 -10.36 2.01
N ASP A 20 -4.02 -11.63 1.92
CA ASP A 20 -4.74 -12.65 1.15
C ASP A 20 -4.77 -13.96 1.95
N GLU A 21 -5.67 -14.88 1.61
CA GLU A 21 -5.87 -16.14 2.32
C GLU A 21 -4.69 -17.10 2.15
N GLU A 22 -4.19 -17.22 0.93
CA GLU A 22 -3.07 -18.10 0.61
C GLU A 22 -1.75 -17.41 0.93
N TYR A 23 -1.55 -16.21 0.36
CA TYR A 23 -0.30 -15.49 0.54
C TYR A 23 -0.41 -13.98 0.30
N PRO A 24 0.12 -13.14 1.21
CA PRO A 24 0.10 -11.69 1.07
C PRO A 24 0.63 -11.19 -0.27
N LYS A 25 -0.02 -10.16 -0.75
CA LYS A 25 0.01 -9.72 -2.13
C LYS A 25 0.71 -8.37 -2.20
N GLU A 26 1.82 -8.27 -2.93
CA GLU A 26 2.58 -7.01 -3.08
C GLU A 26 2.08 -6.19 -4.25
N TYR A 27 1.91 -4.88 -4.04
CA TYR A 27 1.46 -3.95 -5.06
C TYR A 27 2.25 -2.64 -4.99
N ALA A 28 2.44 -2.00 -6.14
CA ALA A 28 2.64 -0.55 -6.20
C ALA A 28 1.28 0.10 -6.50
N ILE A 29 1.02 1.33 -6.04
CA ILE A 29 -0.23 2.03 -6.37
C ILE A 29 0.10 3.20 -7.27
N LEU A 30 -0.31 3.12 -8.54
CA LEU A 30 -0.31 4.24 -9.45
C LEU A 30 -1.60 5.05 -9.21
N VAL A 31 -1.45 6.28 -8.76
CA VAL A 31 -2.56 7.20 -8.51
C VAL A 31 -2.66 8.17 -9.66
N THR A 32 -3.84 8.21 -10.28
CA THR A 32 -4.19 9.14 -11.38
C THR A 32 -5.21 10.16 -10.89
N ASP A 33 -5.65 11.07 -11.76
CA ASP A 33 -6.77 11.97 -11.45
C ASP A 33 -8.13 11.22 -11.37
N ARG A 34 -8.24 10.00 -11.90
CA ARG A 34 -9.53 9.26 -12.01
C ARG A 34 -9.61 7.95 -11.25
N ARG A 35 -8.48 7.28 -11.03
CA ARG A 35 -8.42 5.94 -10.44
C ARG A 35 -7.09 5.68 -9.76
N SER A 36 -7.15 4.78 -8.79
CA SER A 36 -6.00 4.19 -8.12
C SER A 36 -5.83 2.77 -8.65
N ILE A 37 -4.67 2.49 -9.26
CA ILE A 37 -4.35 1.20 -9.86
C ILE A 37 -3.28 0.52 -9.00
N PHE A 38 -3.66 -0.57 -8.34
CA PHE A 38 -2.76 -1.46 -7.62
C PHE A 38 -2.11 -2.40 -8.62
N ILE A 39 -0.87 -2.09 -8.98
CA ILE A 39 -0.07 -2.85 -9.94
C ILE A 39 0.68 -3.96 -9.21
N ARG A 40 0.36 -5.20 -9.56
CA ARG A 40 0.92 -6.39 -8.97
C ARG A 40 2.43 -6.38 -9.12
N GLN A 41 3.15 -6.53 -8.02
CA GLN A 41 4.59 -6.77 -8.06
C GLN A 41 4.85 -8.27 -7.98
N GLU A 42 5.84 -8.73 -8.75
CA GLU A 42 6.40 -10.07 -8.55
C GLU A 42 6.90 -10.19 -7.10
N LYS A 43 6.84 -11.40 -6.54
CA LYS A 43 7.23 -11.64 -5.15
C LYS A 43 8.66 -11.15 -4.96
N THR A 44 8.84 -10.09 -4.17
CA THR A 44 10.18 -9.55 -3.91
C THR A 44 10.91 -10.36 -2.83
N ARG A 45 10.24 -11.34 -2.21
CA ARG A 45 10.83 -12.40 -1.36
C ARG A 45 10.13 -13.74 -1.55
N SER A 46 10.92 -14.82 -1.55
CA SER A 46 10.45 -16.21 -1.52
C SER A 46 9.97 -16.66 -0.12
N SER A 47 10.30 -15.91 0.94
CA SER A 47 10.05 -16.27 2.34
C SER A 47 9.31 -15.15 3.09
N PHE A 48 8.03 -14.94 2.81
CA PHE A 48 7.18 -14.28 3.81
C PHE A 48 6.74 -15.37 4.77
N VAL A 49 7.54 -15.57 5.82
CA VAL A 49 7.19 -16.47 6.89
C VAL A 49 6.12 -15.75 7.71
N LEU A 50 4.86 -16.06 7.43
CA LEU A 50 3.67 -15.72 8.22
C LEU A 50 3.11 -14.30 8.03
N ARG A 51 1.80 -14.29 7.77
CA ARG A 51 0.85 -13.16 7.79
C ARG A 51 1.01 -12.21 9.02
N GLY A 52 1.62 -12.69 10.10
CA GLY A 52 1.93 -11.92 11.30
C GLY A 52 3.10 -10.94 11.13
N GLU A 53 4.22 -11.35 10.51
CA GLU A 53 5.43 -10.51 10.35
C GLU A 53 5.16 -9.20 9.60
N MET A 54 4.12 -9.20 8.77
CA MET A 54 3.70 -8.08 7.94
C MET A 54 2.87 -7.04 8.70
N ARG A 55 2.06 -7.48 9.68
CA ARG A 55 1.34 -6.58 10.59
C ARG A 55 2.29 -5.76 11.47
N TYR A 56 3.50 -6.28 11.63
CA TYR A 56 4.48 -5.78 12.57
C TYR A 56 5.74 -5.24 11.85
N GLY A 57 5.73 -5.18 10.52
CA GLY A 57 6.79 -4.59 9.71
C GLY A 57 8.18 -5.19 9.95
N THR A 58 8.25 -6.48 10.31
CA THR A 58 9.51 -7.18 10.58
C THR A 58 10.17 -7.71 9.31
N ALA A 59 9.42 -7.87 8.22
CA ALA A 59 9.91 -8.35 6.92
C ALA A 59 10.36 -7.21 5.97
N LEU A 60 10.85 -6.10 6.51
CA LEU A 60 11.09 -4.89 5.73
C LEU A 60 12.56 -4.64 5.50
N VAL A 61 13.08 -5.17 4.40
CA VAL A 61 13.98 -4.51 3.43
C VAL A 61 14.11 -5.49 2.27
N THR A 62 13.50 -5.17 1.14
CA THR A 62 13.97 -5.66 -0.16
C THR A 62 14.77 -4.53 -0.80
N ASP A 63 15.95 -4.86 -1.31
CA ASP A 63 16.84 -3.91 -2.00
C ASP A 63 16.44 -3.74 -3.47
N VAL A 64 15.19 -4.06 -3.79
CA VAL A 64 14.62 -3.81 -5.11
C VAL A 64 14.54 -2.31 -5.30
N ILE A 65 15.06 -1.85 -6.43
CA ILE A 65 15.00 -0.47 -6.84
C ILE A 65 13.52 -0.13 -7.10
N PRO A 66 12.94 0.87 -6.40
CA PRO A 66 11.56 1.28 -6.64
C PRO A 66 11.42 1.73 -8.09
N LYS A 67 10.40 1.22 -8.79
CA LYS A 67 10.01 1.77 -10.09
C LYS A 67 9.56 3.22 -9.91
N THR A 68 9.82 4.08 -10.89
CA THR A 68 9.36 5.47 -10.91
C THR A 68 8.09 5.63 -11.75
N LEU A 69 7.54 6.85 -11.81
CA LEU A 69 6.43 7.15 -12.71
C LEU A 69 6.81 6.99 -14.19
N GLU A 70 8.06 7.32 -14.53
CA GLU A 70 8.63 7.19 -15.86
C GLU A 70 8.73 5.71 -16.27
N ASP A 71 9.07 4.81 -15.35
CA ASP A 71 9.06 3.36 -15.63
C ASP A 71 7.67 2.87 -16.03
N TYR A 72 6.62 3.48 -15.50
CA TYR A 72 5.25 3.18 -15.92
C TYR A 72 4.81 3.96 -17.15
N ALA A 73 5.52 5.01 -17.60
CA ALA A 73 5.17 5.84 -18.76
C ALA A 73 4.94 5.02 -20.03
N GLN A 74 5.70 3.94 -20.20
CA GLN A 74 5.62 3.04 -21.35
C GLN A 74 4.41 2.09 -21.30
N SER A 75 3.86 1.81 -20.12
CA SER A 75 2.67 1.00 -19.96
C SER A 75 1.42 1.84 -20.19
N THR A 76 0.48 1.40 -21.02
CA THR A 76 -0.81 2.11 -21.19
C THR A 76 -1.72 1.90 -19.97
N LEU A 77 -2.55 2.88 -19.63
CA LEU A 77 -3.49 2.74 -18.52
C LEU A 77 -4.50 1.61 -18.80
N GLU A 78 -4.91 1.47 -20.06
CA GLU A 78 -5.76 0.38 -20.52
C GLU A 78 -5.13 -0.98 -20.21
N SER A 79 -3.86 -1.18 -20.58
CA SER A 79 -3.15 -2.44 -20.28
C SER A 79 -3.06 -2.73 -18.79
N LEU A 80 -2.82 -1.71 -17.96
CA LEU A 80 -2.72 -1.88 -16.51
C LEU A 80 -4.08 -2.25 -15.89
N THR A 81 -5.17 -1.71 -16.42
CA THR A 81 -6.53 -2.01 -15.92
C THR A 81 -7.13 -3.29 -16.49
N ALA A 82 -6.69 -3.74 -17.67
CA ALA A 82 -7.11 -5.00 -18.27
C ALA A 82 -6.44 -6.23 -17.62
N ASP A 83 -5.30 -6.03 -16.97
CA ASP A 83 -4.60 -7.09 -16.25
C ASP A 83 -5.36 -7.52 -15.00
N SER A 84 -5.86 -8.76 -15.02
CA SER A 84 -6.61 -9.39 -13.92
C SER A 84 -5.83 -9.52 -12.61
N ALA A 85 -4.49 -9.43 -12.62
CA ALA A 85 -3.68 -9.44 -11.41
C ALA A 85 -3.70 -8.11 -10.66
N ASN A 86 -4.02 -7.02 -11.37
CA ASN A 86 -4.09 -5.66 -10.84
C ASN A 86 -5.47 -5.39 -10.25
N LEU A 87 -5.51 -4.50 -9.25
CA LEU A 87 -6.77 -4.00 -8.70
C LEU A 87 -6.94 -2.56 -9.16
N THR A 88 -8.13 -2.20 -9.64
CA THR A 88 -8.42 -0.83 -10.05
C THR A 88 -9.58 -0.30 -9.23
N VAL A 89 -9.39 0.87 -8.63
CA VAL A 89 -10.43 1.58 -7.87
C VAL A 89 -10.71 2.91 -8.55
N PRO A 90 -11.86 3.08 -9.24
CA PRO A 90 -12.30 4.37 -9.72
C PRO A 90 -12.57 5.33 -8.56
N HIS A 91 -12.10 6.56 -8.65
CA HIS A 91 -12.26 7.56 -7.58
C HIS A 91 -13.72 7.97 -7.38
N GLU A 92 -14.52 7.96 -8.47
CA GLU A 92 -15.97 8.19 -8.40
C GLU A 92 -16.73 7.10 -7.65
N ALA A 93 -16.18 5.88 -7.61
CA ALA A 93 -16.78 4.74 -6.93
C ALA A 93 -16.35 4.67 -5.46
N LEU A 94 -15.45 5.55 -5.02
CA LEU A 94 -14.87 5.50 -3.69
C LEU A 94 -15.89 5.96 -2.63
N ILE A 95 -16.08 5.13 -1.60
CA ILE A 95 -16.97 5.41 -0.48
C ILE A 95 -16.18 5.99 0.70
N SER A 96 -15.06 5.33 1.05
CA SER A 96 -14.22 5.77 2.16
C SER A 96 -12.79 5.27 2.02
N LEU A 97 -11.83 6.06 2.49
CA LEU A 97 -10.47 5.63 2.81
C LEU A 97 -10.21 5.90 4.28
N VAL A 98 -9.97 4.84 5.06
CA VAL A 98 -9.65 4.96 6.49
C VAL A 98 -8.22 4.52 6.70
N MET A 99 -7.39 5.40 7.26
CA MET A 99 -6.11 4.99 7.82
C MET A 99 -6.33 4.58 9.27
N ARG A 100 -5.94 3.37 9.66
CA ARG A 100 -6.04 2.90 11.03
C ARG A 100 -4.65 2.73 11.63
N ARG A 101 -4.64 2.81 12.96
CA ARG A 101 -3.52 2.45 13.83
C ARG A 101 -4.00 1.29 14.68
N GLU A 102 -4.07 0.09 14.11
CA GLU A 102 -4.41 -1.09 14.90
C GLU A 102 -3.25 -1.45 15.83
N GLU A 103 -3.50 -1.47 17.14
CA GLU A 103 -2.54 -2.00 18.09
C GLU A 103 -2.27 -3.49 17.80
N PRO A 104 -0.99 -3.89 17.77
CA PRO A 104 -0.60 -5.25 17.46
C PRO A 104 -1.06 -6.21 18.57
N LYS A 105 -2.17 -6.92 18.33
CA LYS A 105 -2.61 -8.02 19.22
C LYS A 105 -1.75 -9.27 18.96
N PHE A 106 -0.65 -9.40 19.69
CA PHE A 106 0.20 -10.59 19.65
C PHE A 106 -0.55 -11.80 20.24
N ARG A 107 -0.74 -12.85 19.44
CA ARG A 107 -1.23 -14.14 19.94
C ARG A 107 -0.05 -15.05 20.28
N ALA A 108 -0.28 -16.12 21.02
CA ALA A 108 0.77 -17.07 21.40
C ALA A 108 1.57 -17.63 20.19
N ARG A 109 0.89 -17.80 19.05
CA ARG A 109 1.51 -18.24 17.78
C ARG A 109 2.45 -17.20 17.14
N ASP A 110 2.40 -15.94 17.58
CA ASP A 110 3.23 -14.84 17.06
C ASP A 110 4.52 -14.66 17.89
N PHE A 111 4.85 -15.61 18.78
CA PHE A 111 5.98 -15.52 19.70
C PHE A 111 7.33 -15.28 19.01
N LEU A 112 7.61 -15.98 17.91
CA LEU A 112 8.85 -15.78 17.13
C LEU A 112 8.94 -14.38 16.53
N ILE A 113 7.80 -13.82 16.15
CA ILE A 113 7.72 -12.49 15.57
C ILE A 113 7.98 -11.45 16.65
N TRP A 114 7.31 -11.59 17.79
CA TRP A 114 7.56 -10.76 18.97
C TRP A 114 9.02 -10.83 19.42
N LEU A 115 9.63 -12.03 19.46
CA LEU A 115 11.04 -12.20 19.81
C LEU A 115 11.95 -11.50 18.79
N THR A 116 11.63 -11.58 17.50
CA THR A 116 12.37 -10.92 16.43
C THR A 116 12.28 -9.41 16.55
N MET A 117 11.09 -8.84 16.78
CA MET A 117 10.91 -7.41 17.04
C MET A 117 11.70 -6.95 18.26
N ARG A 118 11.62 -7.71 19.36
CA ARG A 118 12.34 -7.41 20.59
C ARG A 118 13.85 -7.42 20.37
N ARG A 119 14.38 -8.35 19.57
CA ARG A 119 15.80 -8.40 19.17
C ARG A 119 16.20 -7.24 18.25
N GLN A 120 15.28 -6.76 17.42
CA GLN A 120 15.49 -5.58 16.57
C GLN A 120 15.40 -4.25 17.32
N GLY A 121 15.08 -4.28 18.63
CA GLY A 121 15.05 -3.11 19.50
C GLY A 121 13.84 -2.19 19.32
N GLU A 122 12.92 -2.51 18.42
CA GLU A 122 11.73 -1.70 18.13
C GLU A 122 10.50 -2.62 17.98
N ILE A 123 9.48 -2.40 18.79
CA ILE A 123 8.12 -2.93 18.57
C ILE A 123 7.32 -1.80 17.93
N PHE A 124 7.05 -1.87 16.63
CA PHE A 124 6.38 -0.80 15.89
C PHE A 124 5.25 -1.36 15.03
N GLN A 125 4.28 -0.48 14.75
CA GLN A 125 3.06 -0.81 14.01
C GLN A 125 3.25 -0.56 12.53
N VAL A 126 2.48 -1.26 11.70
CA VAL A 126 2.32 -0.90 10.29
C VAL A 126 0.97 -0.22 10.13
N TYR A 127 0.96 0.91 9.44
CA TYR A 127 -0.26 1.67 9.16
C TYR A 127 -1.11 0.91 8.16
N ASP A 128 -2.35 0.63 8.52
CA ASP A 128 -3.29 -0.07 7.67
C ASP A 128 -4.30 0.90 7.05
N PHE A 129 -4.57 0.70 5.77
CA PHE A 129 -5.53 1.45 5.01
C PHE A 129 -6.67 0.52 4.64
N GLU A 130 -7.90 0.99 4.82
CA GLU A 130 -9.12 0.33 4.38
C GLU A 130 -9.79 1.23 3.35
N MET A 131 -9.76 0.81 2.08
CA MET A 131 -10.34 1.53 0.96
C MET A 131 -11.62 0.83 0.52
N ASN A 132 -12.77 1.42 0.87
CA ASN A 132 -14.09 0.92 0.52
C ASN A 132 -14.61 1.64 -0.73
N TYR A 133 -15.12 0.88 -1.68
CA TYR A 133 -15.63 1.39 -2.94
C TYR A 133 -16.82 0.55 -3.44
N ARG A 134 -17.62 1.15 -4.32
CA ARG A 134 -18.82 0.56 -4.91
C ARG A 134 -18.57 0.21 -6.38
N PRO A 135 -18.05 -0.98 -6.72
CA PRO A 135 -17.85 -1.37 -8.12
C PRO A 135 -19.16 -1.49 -8.92
N SER A 136 -20.29 -1.71 -8.26
CA SER A 136 -21.61 -1.73 -8.90
C SER A 136 -22.67 -1.26 -7.92
N PRO A 137 -23.83 -0.73 -8.37
CA PRO A 137 -24.84 -0.12 -7.50
C PRO A 137 -25.26 -0.98 -6.28
N ASN A 138 -25.21 -2.31 -6.42
CA ASN A 138 -25.66 -3.26 -5.41
C ASN A 138 -24.52 -3.99 -4.68
N ARG A 139 -23.25 -3.62 -4.91
CA ARG A 139 -22.10 -4.29 -4.32
C ARG A 139 -21.07 -3.28 -3.83
N GLU A 140 -20.84 -3.30 -2.53
CA GLU A 140 -19.71 -2.62 -1.89
C GLU A 140 -18.61 -3.63 -1.62
N THR A 141 -17.36 -3.18 -1.73
CA THR A 141 -16.20 -3.99 -1.44
C THR A 141 -15.08 -3.12 -0.86
N GLY A 142 -14.13 -3.75 -0.18
CA GLY A 142 -13.05 -3.07 0.51
C GLY A 142 -11.71 -3.72 0.19
N ILE A 143 -10.68 -2.90 -0.05
CA ILE A 143 -9.28 -3.35 -0.11
C ILE A 143 -8.61 -2.89 1.17
N ARG A 144 -8.16 -3.86 1.98
CA ARG A 144 -7.26 -3.59 3.10
C ARG A 144 -5.82 -3.68 2.61
N PHE A 145 -4.96 -2.74 2.98
CA PHE A 145 -3.54 -2.80 2.64
C PHE A 145 -2.65 -2.13 3.68
N TYR A 146 -1.40 -2.57 3.75
CA TYR A 146 -0.42 -2.14 4.74
C TYR A 146 0.66 -1.28 4.08
N MET A 147 0.95 -0.12 4.68
CA MET A 147 1.97 0.80 4.20
C MET A 147 3.37 0.33 4.60
N VAL A 148 4.02 -0.30 3.62
CA VAL A 148 5.26 -1.01 3.80
C VAL A 148 6.26 -0.51 2.74
N PRO A 149 7.22 0.35 3.10
CA PRO A 149 8.17 0.86 2.12
C PRO A 149 9.17 -0.21 1.66
N LEU A 150 9.77 0.04 0.51
CA LEU A 150 10.94 -0.70 0.02
C LEU A 150 12.19 -0.37 0.83
N GLY A 151 13.19 -1.25 0.78
CA GLY A 151 14.47 -1.07 1.45
C GLY A 151 15.18 0.22 1.04
N ALA A 152 15.12 0.58 -0.25
CA ALA A 152 15.70 1.80 -0.79
C ALA A 152 15.09 3.08 -0.18
N TYR A 153 13.78 3.08 0.10
CA TYR A 153 13.13 4.19 0.81
C TYR A 153 13.54 4.24 2.28
N PHE A 154 13.71 3.06 2.86
CA PHE A 154 13.79 2.84 4.30
C PHE A 154 15.21 2.97 4.88
N LYS A 155 16.21 2.36 4.24
CA LYS A 155 17.60 2.28 4.72
C LYS A 155 18.25 3.64 4.97
N PRO A 156 18.17 4.64 4.06
CA PRO A 156 18.80 5.93 4.28
C PRO A 156 18.16 6.69 5.46
N ARG A 157 16.82 6.66 5.55
CA ARG A 157 16.06 7.38 6.59
C ARG A 157 16.28 6.82 7.99
N ARG A 158 16.56 5.51 8.11
CA ARG A 158 16.91 4.89 9.40
C ARG A 158 18.25 5.34 9.99
N GLN A 159 19.12 5.98 9.20
CA GLN A 159 20.36 6.53 9.75
C GLN A 159 20.08 7.69 10.72
N THR A 160 18.93 8.37 10.57
CA THR A 160 18.58 9.56 11.33
C THR A 160 17.23 9.49 12.04
N LYS A 161 16.38 8.50 11.73
CA LYS A 161 15.01 8.37 12.27
C LYS A 161 14.73 6.95 12.76
N SER A 162 13.84 6.81 13.75
CA SER A 162 13.32 5.50 14.18
C SER A 162 12.51 4.83 13.07
N ARG A 163 12.43 3.50 13.09
CA ARG A 163 11.65 2.76 12.07
C ARG A 163 10.18 3.15 12.08
N GLU A 164 9.61 3.33 13.26
CA GLU A 164 8.23 3.81 13.43
C GLU A 164 8.01 5.15 12.73
N THR A 165 8.94 6.09 12.89
CA THR A 165 8.86 7.40 12.23
C THR A 165 8.88 7.27 10.71
N VAL A 166 9.77 6.44 10.17
CA VAL A 166 9.86 6.24 8.71
C VAL A 166 8.59 5.59 8.15
N LEU A 167 7.99 4.63 8.87
CA LEU A 167 6.74 3.99 8.47
C LEU A 167 5.55 4.96 8.55
N ARG A 168 5.50 5.78 9.60
CA ARG A 168 4.49 6.84 9.73
C ARG A 168 4.59 7.83 8.60
N GLU A 169 5.78 8.35 8.31
CA GLU A 169 6.00 9.29 7.22
C GLU A 169 5.56 8.68 5.88
N TYR A 170 5.97 7.45 5.58
CA TYR A 170 5.55 6.76 4.36
C TYR A 170 4.02 6.63 4.24
N ALA A 171 3.34 6.30 5.34
CA ALA A 171 1.89 6.21 5.37
C ALA A 171 1.20 7.58 5.21
N MET A 172 1.72 8.61 5.88
CA MET A 172 1.20 9.97 5.78
C MET A 172 1.41 10.57 4.39
N ASP A 173 2.56 10.33 3.76
CA ASP A 173 2.85 10.76 2.38
C ASP A 173 1.84 10.14 1.40
N ALA A 174 1.57 8.84 1.57
CA ALA A 174 0.56 8.14 0.78
C ALA A 174 -0.87 8.66 1.04
N LEU A 175 -1.20 8.99 2.29
CA LEU A 175 -2.48 9.61 2.64
C LEU A 175 -2.63 10.99 1.98
N GLU A 176 -1.59 11.82 2.00
CA GLU A 176 -1.57 13.13 1.37
C GLU A 176 -1.80 13.02 -0.15
N ILE A 177 -1.19 12.01 -0.79
CA ILE A 177 -1.45 11.69 -2.20
C ILE A 177 -2.94 11.41 -2.42
N PHE A 178 -3.56 10.54 -1.60
CA PHE A 178 -4.98 10.23 -1.72
C PHE A 178 -5.88 11.44 -1.45
N GLN A 179 -5.53 12.29 -0.48
CA GLN A 179 -6.26 13.53 -0.17
C GLN A 179 -6.32 14.51 -1.34
N LYS A 180 -5.31 14.52 -2.21
CA LYS A 180 -5.29 15.40 -3.39
C LYS A 180 -6.23 14.93 -4.51
N VAL A 181 -6.64 13.66 -4.51
CA VAL A 181 -7.36 13.05 -5.63
C VAL A 181 -8.76 12.55 -5.27
N PHE A 182 -9.04 12.34 -3.99
CA PHE A 182 -10.34 11.84 -3.53
C PHE A 182 -11.32 12.98 -3.23
N PRO A 183 -12.63 12.75 -3.40
CA PRO A 183 -13.64 13.74 -3.02
C PRO A 183 -13.53 14.14 -1.54
N ALA A 184 -13.89 15.40 -1.25
CA ALA A 184 -13.91 15.89 0.13
C ALA A 184 -14.87 15.06 0.99
N GLY A 185 -14.43 14.65 2.18
CA GLY A 185 -15.23 13.84 3.12
C GLY A 185 -15.09 12.33 2.94
N THR A 186 -14.34 11.85 1.95
CA THR A 186 -14.10 10.42 1.73
C THR A 186 -12.99 9.85 2.62
N ILE A 187 -12.15 10.68 3.22
CA ILE A 187 -10.97 10.25 3.99
C ILE A 187 -11.20 10.48 5.48
N SER A 188 -10.92 9.45 6.29
CA SER A 188 -10.84 9.55 7.74
C SER A 188 -9.52 8.99 8.28
N LEU A 189 -9.08 9.58 9.39
CA LEU A 189 -7.83 9.30 10.11
C LEU A 189 -8.07 8.41 11.33
#